data_AF-A0A3R7VUR6-F1
#
_entry.id   AF-A0A3R7VUR6-F1
#
_cell.length_a   1.000
_cell.length_b   1.000
_cell.length_c   1.000
_cell.angle_alpha   90.00
_cell.angle_beta   90.00
_cell.angle_gamma   90.00
#
_symmetry.space_group_name_H-M   'P 1'
#
loop_
_entity.id
_entity.type
_entity.pdbx_description
1 polymer ?
#
loop_
_entity_poly.entity_id
_entity_poly.type
_entity_poly.pdbx_seq_one_letter_code
_entity_poly.pdbx_strand_id
1 'polypeptide(L)' 'MSDLLHISGGPTKPEVIAISLSKLELKDGDTFVDVGCGTGAVSIAASNHVNDLKIHAIDAREEAVEV' A
#
# COMPACT_ATOMS: atom_id res chain seq x y z
N MET A 1 21.19 -9.59 -2.71
CA MET A 1 19.71 -9.47 -2.90
C MET A 1 18.99 -9.33 -1.58
N SER A 2 19.37 -10.08 -0.54
CA SER A 2 18.85 -9.96 0.83
C SER A 2 18.95 -8.56 1.44
N ASP A 3 20.01 -7.79 1.12
CA ASP A 3 20.18 -6.42 1.63
C ASP A 3 19.14 -5.43 1.09
N LEU A 4 18.51 -5.72 -0.07
CA LEU A 4 17.45 -4.88 -0.64
C LEU A 4 16.10 -5.09 0.07
N LEU A 5 15.93 -6.20 0.81
CA LEU A 5 14.71 -6.49 1.55
C LEU A 5 14.68 -5.76 2.90
N HIS A 6 15.84 -5.38 3.43
CA HIS A 6 15.98 -4.73 4.74
C HIS A 6 16.54 -3.32 4.62
N ILE A 7 15.90 -2.50 3.78
CA ILE A 7 16.15 -1.07 3.72
C ILE A 7 15.46 -0.39 4.90
N SER A 8 16.19 0.47 5.62
CA SER A 8 15.60 1.26 6.69
C SER A 8 14.57 2.24 6.12
N GLY A 9 13.31 2.06 6.50
CA GLY A 9 12.21 2.92 6.09
C GLY A 9 11.07 2.84 7.10
N GLY A 10 10.41 3.96 7.34
CA GLY A 10 9.17 4.02 8.12
C GLY A 10 7.95 3.88 7.21
N PRO A 11 6.74 3.81 7.80
CA PRO A 11 5.50 3.84 7.03
C PRO A 11 5.40 5.08 6.14
N THR A 12 4.68 4.97 5.03
CA THR A 12 4.35 6.13 4.19
C THR A 12 3.63 7.17 5.04
N LYS A 13 4.17 8.39 5.08
CA LYS A 13 3.59 9.49 5.88
C LYS A 13 2.19 9.85 5.36
N PRO A 14 1.24 10.24 6.23
CA PRO A 14 -0.15 10.52 5.82
C PRO A 14 -0.29 11.52 4.67
N GLU A 15 0.54 12.57 4.64
CA GLU A 15 0.51 13.59 3.59
C GLU A 15 0.93 13.01 2.23
N VAL A 16 1.88 12.07 2.24
CA VAL A 16 2.30 11.35 1.03
C VAL A 16 1.22 10.39 0.56
N ILE A 17 0.56 9.68 1.49
CA ILE A 17 -0.58 8.81 1.16
C ILE A 17 -1.69 9.62 0.48
N ALA A 18 -2.08 10.77 1.04
CA ALA A 18 -3.13 11.61 0.49
C ALA A 18 -2.83 12.07 -0.94
N ILE A 19 -1.60 12.51 -1.21
CA ILE A 19 -1.17 12.91 -2.57
C ILE A 19 -1.16 11.70 -3.50
N SER A 20 -0.61 10.56 -3.07
CA SER A 20 -0.57 9.34 -3.88
C SER A 20 -1.96 8.87 -4.28
N LEU A 21 -2.92 8.79 -3.35
CA LEU A 21 -4.29 8.40 -3.65
C LEU A 21 -4.98 9.39 -4.59
N SER A 22 -4.78 10.70 -4.37
CA SER A 22 -5.29 11.74 -5.27
C SER A 22 -4.73 11.60 -6.70
N LYS A 23 -3.50 11.11 -6.86
CA LYS A 23 -2.86 10.91 -8.17
C LYS A 23 -3.24 9.59 -8.83
N LEU A 24 -3.58 8.57 -8.05
CA LEU A 24 -4.02 7.29 -8.56
C LEU A 24 -5.43 7.36 -9.18
N GLU A 25 -6.24 8.35 -8.78
CA GLU A 25 -7.59 8.59 -9.31
C GLU A 25 -8.45 7.31 -9.34
N LEU A 26 -8.33 6.50 -8.27
CA LEU A 26 -9.00 5.22 -8.12
C LEU A 26 -10.53 5.39 -8.20
N LYS A 27 -11.20 4.43 -8.82
CA LYS A 27 -12.64 4.41 -9.04
C LYS A 27 -13.25 3.11 -8.56
N ASP A 28 -14.55 3.14 -8.30
CA ASP A 28 -15.29 1.95 -7.91
C ASP A 28 -15.14 0.84 -8.96
N GLY A 29 -14.85 -0.38 -8.50
CA GLY A 29 -14.58 -1.55 -9.35
C GLY A 29 -13.13 -1.69 -9.82
N ASP A 30 -12.24 -0.74 -9.52
CA ASP A 30 -10.82 -0.87 -9.85
C ASP A 30 -10.15 -2.00 -9.05
N THR A 31 -9.04 -2.51 -9.61
CA THR A 31 -8.11 -3.39 -8.89
C THR A 31 -6.84 -2.61 -8.56
N PHE A 32 -6.57 -2.41 -7.27
CA PHE A 32 -5.39 -1.73 -6.75
C PHE A 32 -4.34 -2.74 -6.27
N VAL A 33 -3.10 -2.56 -6.70
CA VAL A 33 -1.96 -3.41 -6.31
C VAL A 33 -0.90 -2.57 -5.59
N ASP A 34 -0.68 -2.84 -4.31
CA ASP A 34 0.27 -2.14 -3.43
C ASP A 34 1.53 -3.00 -3.27
N VAL A 35 2.57 -2.70 -4.05
CA VAL A 35 3.81 -3.50 -4.11
C VAL A 35 4.84 -2.94 -3.15
N GLY A 36 5.34 -3.78 -2.25
CA GLY A 36 6.16 -3.35 -1.10
C GLY A 36 5.30 -2.69 -0.04
N CYS A 37 4.15 -3.28 0.28
CA CYS A 37 3.10 -2.64 1.10
C CYS A 37 3.54 -2.32 2.53
N GLY A 38 4.56 -3.02 3.06
CA GLY A 38 5.06 -2.84 4.41
C GLY A 38 3.95 -2.95 5.45
N THR A 39 3.67 -1.86 6.16
CA THR A 39 2.60 -1.84 7.17
C THR A 39 1.19 -1.82 6.57
N GLY A 40 1.04 -1.82 5.24
CA GLY A 40 -0.24 -1.76 4.55
C GLY A 40 -0.97 -0.42 4.64
N ALA A 41 -0.32 0.63 5.16
CA ALA A 41 -0.98 1.92 5.43
C ALA A 41 -1.62 2.55 4.19
N VAL A 42 -0.99 2.39 3.02
CA VAL A 42 -1.54 2.88 1.74
C VAL A 42 -2.76 2.06 1.32
N SER A 43 -2.67 0.73 1.37
CA SER A 43 -3.80 -0.17 1.12
C SER A 43 -5.02 0.12 2.01
N ILE A 44 -4.82 0.32 3.32
CA ILE A 44 -5.89 0.66 4.26
C ILE A 44 -6.50 2.04 3.94
N ALA A 45 -5.68 3.01 3.56
CA ALA A 45 -6.20 4.32 3.17
C ALA A 45 -7.00 4.24 1.86
N ALA A 46 -6.53 3.45 0.88
CA ALA A 46 -7.24 3.22 -0.38
C ALA A 46 -8.61 2.57 -0.16
N SER A 47 -8.70 1.56 0.72
CA SER A 47 -9.96 0.87 1.02
C SER A 47 -11.03 1.78 1.64
N ASN A 48 -10.62 2.86 2.31
CA ASN A 48 -11.53 3.84 2.89
C ASN A 48 -11.88 4.98 1.91
N HIS A 49 -11.19 5.08 0.78
CA HIS A 49 -11.35 6.18 -0.18
C HIS A 49 -12.34 5.86 -1.30
N VAL A 50 -12.46 4.58 -1.69
CA VAL A 50 -13.22 4.12 -2.86
C VAL A 50 -14.05 2.89 -2.49
N ASN A 51 -15.28 2.81 -2.98
CA ASN A 51 -16.14 1.65 -2.72
C ASN A 51 -15.83 0.54 -3.73
N ASP A 52 -16.08 -0.73 -3.39
CA ASP A 52 -15.88 -1.85 -4.31
C ASP A 52 -14.47 -1.90 -4.94
N LEU A 53 -13.45 -1.55 -4.16
CA LEU A 53 -12.06 -1.62 -4.59
C LEU A 53 -11.47 -2.99 -4.23
N LYS A 54 -10.97 -3.72 -5.24
CA LYS A 54 -10.22 -4.96 -4.99
C LYS A 54 -8.75 -4.64 -4.74
N ILE A 55 -8.24 -5.00 -3.56
CA ILE A 55 -6.86 -4.67 -3.16
C ILE A 55 -5.98 -5.92 -3.07
N HIS A 56 -4.80 -5.85 -3.67
CA HIS A 56 -3.72 -6.83 -3.51
C HIS A 56 -2.49 -6.14 -2.90
N ALA A 57 -2.26 -6.36 -1.60
CA ALA A 57 -1.07 -5.92 -0.90
C ALA A 57 -0.01 -7.02 -0.98
N ILE A 58 1.20 -6.66 -1.42
CA ILE A 58 2.30 -7.60 -1.65
C ILE A 58 3.54 -7.07 -0.96
N ASP A 59 4.17 -7.87 -0.11
CA ASP A 59 5.50 -7.61 0.41
C ASP A 59 6.33 -8.90 0.32
N ALA A 60 7.64 -8.75 0.19
CA ALA A 60 8.59 -9.87 0.16
C ALA A 60 9.05 -10.27 1.56
N ARG A 61 8.78 -9.43 2.56
CA ARG A 61 9.04 -9.68 3.98
C ARG A 61 7.85 -10.41 4.59
N GLU A 62 8.12 -11.55 5.20
CA GLU A 62 7.11 -12.39 5.84
C GLU A 62 6.41 -11.63 6.98
N GLU A 63 7.17 -10.85 7.77
CA GLU A 63 6.62 -10.04 8.85
C GLU A 63 5.67 -8.92 8.40
N ALA A 64 5.72 -8.53 7.13
CA ALA A 64 4.80 -7.55 6.54
C ALA A 64 3.55 -8.19 5.93
N VAL A 65 3.55 -9.51 5.73
CA VAL A 65 2.41 -10.28 5.21
C VAL A 65 1.60 -10.92 6.33
N GLU A 66 2.26 -11.35 7.42
CA GLU A 66 1.62 -12.04 8.55
C GLU A 66 0.91 -11.11 9.57
N VAL A 67 0.65 -9.85 9.19
CA VAL A 67 0.11 -8.80 10.07
C VAL A 67 -1.37 -8.99 10.39
#